data_AF-A0A9D8Q177-F1
#
_entry.id   AF-A0A9D8Q177-F1
#
_cell.length_a   1.000
_cell.length_b   1.000
_cell.length_c   1.000
_cell.angle_alpha   90.00
_cell.angle_beta   90.00
_cell.angle_gamma   90.00
#
_symmetry.space_group_name_H-M   'P 1'
#
loop_
_entity.id
_entity.type
_entity.pdbx_description
1 polymer ?
#
loop_
_entity_poly.entity_id
_entity_poly.type
_entity_poly.pdbx_seq_one_letter_code
_entity_poly.pdbx_strand_id
1 'polypeptide(L)'
;MSAPLWTFADFLAGTGGRPIGASPEAVTGISIDSRTIGKGDAFFAIRGDAHDGHDFVGKALAAGAATAVVARAHLSALGTVRGSLVAVDDVLEALADLGRAARSRSQARIAAVTGSVGKTSTKETLARALAGEGPVHYSPASFNNHWGVPLTLARMPADSRFAVFEIGMNHPGEITPLVKMVRPHVAIVTTVEAVHLEFFRDVAEIARAKAEIFLGVEPDGAAVINRDNPHYELLADAARAAGIAHVVGFGENREAEARLEVVKLKPECSCVSANILGEEIAYKLGAPGRHLVQNSLAVLAAVSLLGGDMAKAALALAAMPAPKGRGARFALKLTHLDGYIKNPLTGRNDVSPHNNVGRLTLKYEPVSNLDVTLKYEFGDYKTWGFPQVHVAAVGPTHIQAVRYAEEPFGMREVDKQTSHNGALTANWGIGDFTLTAITGISAFRSYQNTSGSGGSPESWLSIFSEKFNQFSQEVRLLSPTGQTFEWIAGAYYDQSSYDFVPVSRYDLFGGAVAGQMHIDFAQRARSWSVFGQGTYHVMDT
;
A
#
# COMPACT_ATOMS: atom_id res chain seq x y z
N MET A 1 -6.09 16.94 30.02
CA MET A 1 -4.76 16.38 29.74
C MET A 1 -4.91 14.87 29.62
N SER A 2 -4.43 14.26 28.52
CA SER A 2 -4.41 12.79 28.42
C SER A 2 -3.50 12.23 29.50
N ALA A 3 -3.83 11.05 30.03
CA ALA A 3 -2.94 10.35 30.96
C ALA A 3 -1.57 10.12 30.31
N PRO A 4 -0.46 10.21 31.06
CA PRO A 4 0.85 9.89 30.51
C PRO A 4 0.94 8.42 30.12
N LEU A 5 1.85 8.09 29.20
CA LEU A 5 2.11 6.70 28.83
C LEU A 5 2.47 5.86 30.08
N TRP A 6 3.33 6.42 30.93
CA TRP A 6 3.65 5.91 32.26
C TRP A 6 3.76 7.05 33.27
N THR A 7 3.21 6.86 34.47
CA THR A 7 3.69 7.62 35.62
C THR A 7 5.14 7.19 35.89
N PHE A 8 5.97 8.09 36.43
CA PHE A 8 7.35 7.69 36.68
C PHE A 8 7.46 6.57 37.73
N ALA A 9 6.53 6.52 38.69
CA ALA A 9 6.45 5.44 39.67
C ALA A 9 6.18 4.08 39.00
N ASP A 10 5.19 4.00 38.11
CA ASP A 10 4.87 2.76 37.38
C ASP A 10 6.00 2.37 36.41
N PHE A 11 6.67 3.36 35.82
CA PHE A 11 7.84 3.13 34.97
C PHE A 11 9.00 2.51 35.75
N LEU A 12 9.30 3.01 36.96
CA LEU A 12 10.31 2.42 37.84
C LEU A 12 9.93 1.01 38.28
N ALA A 13 8.66 0.79 38.67
CA ALA A 13 8.17 -0.52 39.06
C ALA A 13 8.25 -1.52 37.89
N GLY A 14 7.88 -1.11 36.67
CA GLY A 14 7.91 -1.95 35.48
C GLY A 14 9.32 -2.26 34.97
N THR A 15 10.28 -1.36 35.18
CA THR A 15 11.69 -1.58 34.81
C THR A 15 12.52 -2.26 35.89
N GLY A 16 12.02 -2.33 37.13
CA GLY A 16 12.81 -2.76 38.30
C GLY A 16 14.01 -1.85 38.60
N GLY A 17 14.04 -0.65 38.01
CA GLY A 17 15.20 0.23 38.03
C GLY A 17 15.28 1.14 39.25
N ARG A 18 16.49 1.60 39.57
CA ARG A 18 16.73 2.58 40.63
C ARG A 18 16.90 3.99 40.03
N PRO A 19 16.13 4.99 40.48
CA PRO A 19 16.30 6.35 40.01
C PRO A 19 17.60 6.98 40.56
N ILE A 20 18.26 7.78 39.72
CA ILE A 20 19.43 8.60 40.05
C ILE A 20 19.18 10.01 39.53
N GLY A 21 19.32 11.01 40.39
CA GLY A 21 19.01 12.40 40.06
C GLY A 21 17.54 12.76 40.32
N ALA A 22 17.08 13.86 39.73
CA ALA A 22 15.70 14.33 39.89
C ALA A 22 14.74 13.42 39.10
N SER A 23 13.71 12.91 39.76
CA SER A 23 12.68 12.07 39.12
C SER A 23 11.68 12.93 38.34
N PRO A 24 11.44 12.67 37.04
CA PRO A 24 10.37 13.33 36.32
C PRO A 24 9.00 12.87 36.86
N GLU A 25 7.95 13.61 36.53
CA GLU A 25 6.58 13.24 36.90
C GLU A 25 6.08 12.03 36.08
N ALA A 26 6.43 12.00 34.80
CA ALA A 26 5.92 11.04 33.83
C ALA A 26 6.91 10.75 32.70
N VAL A 27 6.68 9.62 32.02
CA VAL A 27 7.31 9.26 30.75
C VAL A 27 6.21 9.22 29.70
N THR A 28 6.34 10.04 28.64
CA THR A 28 5.30 10.21 27.60
C THR A 28 5.56 9.36 26.36
N GLY A 29 6.79 8.87 26.20
CA GLY A 29 7.18 7.97 25.13
C GLY A 29 8.44 7.19 25.50
N ILE A 30 8.86 6.28 24.63
CA ILE A 30 10.02 5.41 24.86
C ILE A 30 10.81 5.36 23.58
N SER A 31 12.13 5.43 23.62
CA SER A 31 12.97 5.23 22.44
C SER A 31 14.24 4.46 22.76
N ILE A 32 14.72 3.71 21.77
CA ILE A 32 16.02 3.03 21.76
C ILE A 32 16.99 3.70 20.76
N ASP A 33 16.58 4.78 20.11
CA ASP A 33 17.37 5.53 19.13
C ASP A 33 17.39 7.01 19.51
N SER A 34 18.58 7.49 19.91
CA SER A 34 18.78 8.86 20.38
C SER A 34 18.41 9.92 19.34
N ARG A 35 18.37 9.58 18.04
CA ARG A 35 18.00 10.50 16.95
C ARG A 35 16.49 10.76 16.87
N THR A 36 15.70 9.92 17.53
CA THR A 36 14.22 9.97 17.49
C THR A 36 13.61 10.37 18.82
N ILE A 37 14.43 10.82 19.77
CA ILE A 37 13.97 11.23 21.10
C ILE A 37 13.06 12.45 21.01
N GLY A 38 11.84 12.30 21.53
CA GLY A 38 10.93 13.41 21.80
C GLY A 38 11.07 13.91 23.25
N LYS A 39 10.57 15.13 23.48
CA LYS A 39 10.46 15.69 24.84
C LYS A 39 9.58 14.78 25.69
N GLY A 40 10.09 14.35 26.84
CA GLY A 40 9.37 13.48 27.78
C GLY A 40 9.58 11.97 27.54
N ASP A 41 10.34 11.57 26.52
CA ASP A 41 10.64 10.16 26.26
C ASP A 41 11.62 9.58 27.28
N ALA A 42 11.50 8.28 27.55
CA ALA A 42 12.57 7.50 28.17
C ALA A 42 13.50 6.92 27.09
N PHE A 43 14.80 7.20 27.20
CA PHE A 43 15.82 6.59 26.33
C PHE A 43 16.37 5.31 26.94
N PHE A 44 16.29 4.18 26.24
CA PHE A 44 16.89 2.92 26.65
C PHE A 44 18.25 2.74 25.97
N ALA A 45 19.33 2.80 26.75
CA ALA A 45 20.71 2.66 26.29
C ALA A 45 21.07 1.19 26.00
N ILE A 46 20.46 0.61 24.96
CA ILE A 46 20.72 -0.78 24.56
C ILE A 46 22.09 -0.87 23.89
N ARG A 47 22.88 -1.88 24.27
CA ARG A 47 24.12 -2.23 23.59
C ARG A 47 23.80 -3.15 22.41
N GLY A 48 24.04 -2.66 21.19
CA GLY A 48 23.96 -3.46 19.97
C GLY A 48 25.34 -3.98 19.53
N ASP A 49 25.39 -4.66 18.39
CA ASP A 49 26.63 -5.23 17.85
C ASP A 49 27.64 -4.16 17.39
N ALA A 50 27.15 -3.04 16.86
CA ALA A 50 27.96 -1.98 16.27
C ALA A 50 28.16 -0.76 17.18
N HIS A 51 27.20 -0.49 18.07
CA HIS A 51 27.17 0.72 18.90
C HIS A 51 26.64 0.40 20.29
N ASP A 52 27.21 1.08 21.29
CA ASP A 52 26.69 1.05 22.65
C ASP A 52 25.77 2.27 22.89
N GLY A 53 24.51 2.02 23.21
CA GLY A 53 23.54 3.06 23.52
C GLY A 53 23.98 4.00 24.65
N HIS A 54 24.85 3.55 25.55
CA HIS A 54 25.35 4.35 26.67
C HIS A 54 26.13 5.58 26.20
N ASP A 55 26.79 5.52 25.04
CA ASP A 55 27.53 6.64 24.44
C ASP A 55 26.62 7.82 24.07
N PHE A 56 25.31 7.57 23.96
CA PHE A 56 24.32 8.55 23.49
C PHE A 56 23.43 9.10 24.61
N VAL A 57 23.61 8.66 25.86
CA VAL A 57 22.78 9.09 27.01
C VAL A 57 22.78 10.60 27.18
N GLY A 58 23.95 11.24 27.12
CA GLY A 58 24.04 12.70 27.23
C GLY A 58 23.29 13.43 26.11
N LYS A 59 23.34 12.91 24.88
CA LYS A 59 22.62 13.47 23.73
C LYS A 59 21.10 13.31 23.88
N ALA A 60 20.64 12.14 24.34
CA ALA A 60 19.22 11.89 24.57
C ALA A 60 18.63 12.82 25.64
N LEU A 61 19.33 13.01 26.76
CA LEU A 61 18.90 13.94 27.81
C LEU A 61 18.91 15.39 27.32
N ALA A 62 19.93 15.79 26.55
CA ALA A 62 19.97 17.12 25.94
C ALA A 62 18.84 17.35 24.92
N ALA A 63 18.38 16.29 24.25
CA ALA A 63 17.24 16.33 23.34
C ALA A 63 15.87 16.35 24.06
N GLY A 64 15.84 16.30 25.39
CA GLY A 64 14.63 16.43 26.19
C GLY A 64 14.03 15.12 26.69
N ALA A 65 14.79 14.01 26.65
CA ALA A 65 14.37 12.78 27.31
C ALA A 65 14.07 13.04 28.79
N ALA A 66 12.92 12.55 29.27
CA ALA A 66 12.55 12.63 30.69
C ALA A 66 13.54 11.86 31.57
N THR A 67 14.05 10.74 31.06
CA THR A 67 15.05 9.91 31.75
C THR A 67 15.81 9.04 30.75
N ALA A 68 17.00 8.57 31.14
CA ALA A 68 17.70 7.49 30.41
C ALA A 68 17.82 6.23 31.28
N VAL A 69 17.49 5.07 30.71
CA VAL A 69 17.66 3.75 31.33
C VAL A 69 19.03 3.22 30.93
N VAL A 70 19.87 2.98 31.93
CA VAL A 70 21.29 2.62 31.76
C VAL A 70 21.65 1.40 32.61
N ALA A 71 22.59 0.60 32.13
CA ALA A 71 23.15 -0.49 32.89
C ALA A 71 23.95 0.04 34.09
N ARG A 72 23.73 -0.54 35.27
CA ARG A 72 24.37 -0.14 36.53
C ARG A 72 25.89 -0.16 36.43
N ALA A 73 26.44 -1.13 35.71
CA ALA A 73 27.87 -1.27 35.46
C ALA A 73 28.47 -0.09 34.66
N HIS A 74 27.65 0.66 33.91
CA HIS A 74 28.11 1.80 33.10
C HIS A 74 28.03 3.15 33.82
N LEU A 75 27.46 3.20 35.04
CA LEU A 75 27.27 4.46 35.76
C LEU A 75 28.58 5.23 35.99
N SER A 76 29.67 4.54 36.32
CA SER A 76 30.97 5.19 36.53
C SER A 76 31.59 5.73 35.24
N ALA A 77 31.29 5.10 34.10
CA ALA A 77 31.83 5.48 32.79
C ALA A 77 31.10 6.69 32.18
N LEU A 78 29.83 6.90 32.55
CA LEU A 78 29.02 8.03 32.08
C LEU A 78 29.53 9.40 32.59
N GLY A 79 30.35 9.42 33.64
CA GLY A 79 30.86 10.65 34.25
C GLY A 79 29.75 11.53 34.85
N THR A 80 29.93 12.85 34.83
CA THR A 80 28.94 13.80 35.36
C THR A 80 27.83 14.06 34.34
N VAL A 81 26.83 13.19 34.28
CA VAL A 81 25.62 13.42 33.47
C VAL A 81 24.61 14.25 34.26
N ARG A 82 24.13 15.35 33.67
CA ARG A 82 23.02 16.15 34.20
C ARG A 82 21.70 15.63 33.65
N GLY A 83 20.82 15.11 34.51
CA GLY A 83 19.49 14.62 34.14
C GLY A 83 19.02 13.47 35.03
N SER A 84 17.81 12.96 34.75
CA SER A 84 17.29 11.74 35.38
C SER A 84 17.89 10.50 34.72
N LEU A 85 18.38 9.57 35.53
CA LEU A 85 18.78 8.23 35.08
C LEU A 85 17.99 7.18 35.84
N VAL A 86 17.75 6.04 35.20
CA VAL A 86 17.25 4.81 35.83
C VAL A 86 18.29 3.73 35.63
N ALA A 87 18.90 3.29 36.72
CA ALA A 87 19.92 2.25 36.71
C ALA A 87 19.30 0.86 36.87
N VAL A 88 19.56 -0.02 35.90
CA VAL A 88 19.10 -1.41 35.85
C VAL A 88 20.28 -2.36 35.68
N ASP A 89 20.10 -3.65 35.94
CA ASP A 89 21.19 -4.63 35.75
C ASP A 89 21.40 -4.95 34.26
N ASP A 90 20.32 -5.13 33.50
CA ASP A 90 20.31 -5.28 32.05
C ASP A 90 19.24 -4.38 31.41
N VAL A 91 19.63 -3.58 30.42
CA VAL A 91 18.73 -2.57 29.80
C VAL A 91 17.68 -3.22 28.89
N LEU A 92 18.05 -4.30 28.20
CA LEU A 92 17.12 -5.00 27.31
C LEU A 92 16.11 -5.81 28.11
N GLU A 93 16.53 -6.49 29.18
CA GLU A 93 15.59 -7.18 30.07
C GLU A 93 14.67 -6.19 30.79
N ALA A 94 15.17 -5.02 31.21
CA ALA A 94 14.32 -3.97 31.77
C ALA A 94 13.26 -3.46 30.77
N LEU A 95 13.59 -3.40 29.47
CA LEU A 95 12.61 -3.08 28.42
C LEU A 95 11.60 -4.20 28.23
N ALA A 96 12.04 -5.46 28.30
CA ALA A 96 11.17 -6.63 28.26
C ALA A 96 10.20 -6.64 29.44
N ASP A 97 10.67 -6.37 30.65
CA ASP A 97 9.85 -6.30 31.87
C ASP A 97 8.86 -5.15 31.83
N LEU A 98 9.26 -3.99 31.33
CA LEU A 98 8.33 -2.89 31.08
C LEU A 98 7.28 -3.28 30.04
N GLY A 99 7.65 -4.05 29.01
CA GLY A 99 6.71 -4.64 28.05
C GLY A 99 5.71 -5.60 28.71
N ARG A 100 6.17 -6.48 29.62
CA ARG A 100 5.29 -7.37 30.41
C ARG A 100 4.35 -6.57 31.32
N ALA A 101 4.85 -5.51 31.95
CA ALA A 101 4.05 -4.60 32.76
C ALA A 101 2.98 -3.90 31.90
N ALA A 102 3.33 -3.49 30.68
CA ALA A 102 2.41 -2.86 29.74
C ALA A 102 1.28 -3.80 29.34
N ARG A 103 1.60 -5.08 29.07
CA ARG A 103 0.60 -6.10 28.80
C ARG A 103 -0.30 -6.32 30.01
N SER A 104 0.27 -6.41 31.21
CA SER A 104 -0.44 -6.73 32.45
C SER A 104 -1.45 -5.66 32.86
N ARG A 105 -1.13 -4.37 32.65
CA ARG A 105 -2.04 -3.27 32.96
C ARG A 105 -3.12 -3.02 31.89
N SER A 106 -3.00 -3.64 30.71
CA SER A 106 -3.85 -3.35 29.56
C SER A 106 -5.08 -4.25 29.51
N GLN A 107 -6.22 -3.67 29.14
CA GLN A 107 -7.46 -4.39 28.84
C GLN A 107 -7.69 -4.55 27.31
N ALA A 108 -6.68 -4.21 26.50
CA ALA A 108 -6.81 -4.26 25.05
C ALA A 108 -7.08 -5.69 24.55
N ARG A 109 -7.90 -5.81 23.51
CA ARG A 109 -8.02 -7.03 22.70
C ARG A 109 -6.87 -7.06 21.71
N ILE A 110 -6.04 -8.09 21.79
CA ILE A 110 -4.72 -8.14 21.14
C ILE A 110 -4.66 -9.22 20.07
N ALA A 111 -4.16 -8.86 18.89
CA ALA A 111 -3.75 -9.80 17.85
C ALA A 111 -2.23 -9.85 17.69
N ALA A 112 -1.70 -11.03 17.37
CA ALA A 112 -0.31 -11.22 16.94
C ALA A 112 -0.28 -11.83 15.53
N VAL A 113 0.62 -11.34 14.67
CA VAL A 113 0.73 -11.76 13.26
C VAL A 113 2.12 -12.28 12.98
N THR A 114 2.21 -13.50 12.43
CA THR A 114 3.43 -14.05 11.83
C THR A 114 3.17 -14.63 10.44
N GLY A 115 4.23 -15.10 9.79
CA GLY A 115 4.20 -15.60 8.42
C GLY A 115 5.52 -15.39 7.69
N SER A 116 5.72 -16.07 6.56
CA SER A 116 6.86 -15.82 5.67
C SER A 116 6.68 -14.48 4.97
N VAL A 117 5.48 -14.25 4.39
CA VAL A 117 5.13 -13.01 3.67
C VAL A 117 3.77 -12.50 4.16
N GLY A 118 3.57 -11.17 4.16
CA GLY A 118 2.27 -10.56 4.46
C GLY A 118 2.07 -10.10 5.90
N LYS A 119 3.07 -10.28 6.78
CA LYS A 119 3.03 -9.87 8.20
C LYS A 119 2.70 -8.38 8.39
N THR A 120 3.59 -7.50 7.90
CA THR A 120 3.45 -6.05 8.05
C THR A 120 2.18 -5.51 7.41
N SER A 121 1.84 -5.98 6.20
CA SER A 121 0.59 -5.59 5.55
C SER A 121 -0.62 -6.02 6.37
N THR A 122 -0.66 -7.25 6.88
CA THR A 122 -1.79 -7.74 7.67
C THR A 122 -1.91 -7.00 8.99
N LYS A 123 -0.79 -6.71 9.68
CA LYS A 123 -0.76 -5.86 10.89
C LYS A 123 -1.37 -4.49 10.62
N GLU A 124 -0.90 -3.79 9.58
CA GLU A 124 -1.40 -2.44 9.25
C GLU A 124 -2.86 -2.47 8.79
N THR A 125 -3.24 -3.44 7.97
CA THR A 125 -4.62 -3.60 7.50
C THR A 125 -5.56 -3.89 8.67
N LEU A 126 -5.18 -4.76 9.61
CA LEU A 126 -5.96 -5.03 10.82
C LEU A 126 -6.07 -3.81 11.73
N ALA A 127 -4.97 -3.09 11.96
CA ALA A 127 -4.99 -1.89 12.77
C ALA A 127 -5.92 -0.81 12.18
N ARG A 128 -5.91 -0.64 10.84
CA ARG A 128 -6.82 0.28 10.14
C ARG A 128 -8.27 -0.17 10.21
N ALA A 129 -8.53 -1.46 10.08
CA ALA A 129 -9.86 -2.02 10.18
C ALA A 129 -10.50 -1.73 11.56
N LEU A 130 -9.71 -1.81 12.64
CA LEU A 130 -10.16 -1.58 14.01
C LEU A 130 -10.18 -0.09 14.42
N ALA A 131 -9.51 0.79 13.67
CA ALA A 131 -9.33 2.21 14.04
C ALA A 131 -10.65 2.99 14.15
N GLY A 132 -11.69 2.59 13.41
CA GLY A 132 -13.02 3.20 13.49
C GLY A 132 -13.82 2.83 14.75
N GLU A 133 -13.27 1.96 15.60
CA GLU A 133 -13.97 1.39 16.75
C GLU A 133 -13.35 1.80 18.10
N GLY A 134 -12.17 2.39 18.11
CA GLY A 134 -11.52 2.89 19.32
C GLY A 134 -10.02 3.02 19.17
N PRO A 135 -9.31 3.38 20.24
CA PRO A 135 -7.86 3.49 20.21
C PRO A 135 -7.19 2.14 19.87
N VAL A 136 -6.33 2.14 18.85
CA VAL A 136 -5.60 0.96 18.38
C VAL A 136 -4.10 1.21 18.48
N HIS A 137 -3.40 0.32 19.19
CA HIS A 137 -1.95 0.38 19.29
C HIS A 137 -1.26 -0.59 18.32
N TYR A 138 -0.28 -0.12 17.56
CA TYR A 138 0.57 -0.95 16.70
C TYR A 138 1.85 -0.18 16.36
N SER A 139 2.91 -0.89 15.97
CA SER A 139 4.12 -0.23 15.46
C SER A 139 4.00 0.10 13.97
N PRO A 140 4.26 1.34 13.52
CA PRO A 140 4.30 1.69 12.11
C PRO A 140 5.54 1.15 11.40
N ALA A 141 6.61 0.83 12.14
CA ALA A 141 7.81 0.19 11.62
C ALA A 141 7.76 -1.33 11.78
N SER A 142 8.67 -2.05 11.11
CA SER A 142 8.83 -3.50 11.24
C SER A 142 9.62 -3.86 12.52
N PHE A 143 9.02 -3.61 13.68
CA PHE A 143 9.58 -3.96 14.99
C PHE A 143 9.07 -5.32 15.45
N ASN A 144 9.63 -6.39 14.89
CA ASN A 144 9.10 -7.74 15.01
C ASN A 144 10.06 -8.76 15.66
N ASN A 145 11.20 -8.30 16.19
CA ASN A 145 12.23 -9.13 16.82
C ASN A 145 12.30 -8.90 18.35
N HIS A 146 13.36 -9.43 18.98
CA HIS A 146 13.60 -9.35 20.42
C HIS A 146 13.85 -7.95 20.98
N TRP A 147 14.09 -6.93 20.15
CA TRP A 147 14.11 -5.52 20.58
C TRP A 147 12.76 -4.84 20.29
N GLY A 148 12.23 -5.11 19.10
CA GLY A 148 11.07 -4.43 18.58
C GLY A 148 9.74 -4.77 19.28
N VAL A 149 9.53 -6.04 19.63
CA VAL A 149 8.29 -6.45 20.29
C VAL A 149 8.19 -5.89 21.72
N PRO A 150 9.22 -6.00 22.59
CA PRO A 150 9.22 -5.34 23.90
C PRO A 150 9.00 -3.82 23.81
N LEU A 151 9.69 -3.16 22.87
CA LEU A 151 9.51 -1.72 22.64
C LEU A 151 8.08 -1.37 22.25
N THR A 152 7.48 -2.15 21.35
CA THR A 152 6.10 -1.93 20.92
C THR A 152 5.14 -2.14 22.10
N LEU A 153 5.34 -3.16 22.94
CA LEU A 153 4.52 -3.37 24.13
C LEU A 153 4.65 -2.22 25.13
N ALA A 154 5.88 -1.83 25.47
CA ALA A 154 6.14 -0.76 26.43
C ALA A 154 5.57 0.61 25.99
N ARG A 155 5.44 0.82 24.68
CA ARG A 155 4.81 2.00 24.07
C ARG A 155 3.27 1.96 24.05
N MET A 156 2.64 0.88 24.48
CA MET A 156 1.19 0.73 24.44
C MET A 156 0.49 1.58 25.51
N PRO A 157 -0.37 2.54 25.13
CA PRO A 157 -1.21 3.26 26.09
C PRO A 157 -2.15 2.31 26.84
N ALA A 158 -2.40 2.58 28.12
CA ALA A 158 -3.24 1.72 28.97
C ALA A 158 -4.70 1.65 28.50
N ASP A 159 -5.19 2.74 27.89
CA ASP A 159 -6.55 2.91 27.39
C ASP A 159 -6.74 2.41 25.94
N SER A 160 -5.73 1.72 25.37
CA SER A 160 -5.87 1.04 24.08
C SER A 160 -7.03 0.05 24.13
N ARG A 161 -7.98 0.14 23.19
CA ARG A 161 -9.05 -0.85 23.03
C ARG A 161 -8.56 -2.08 22.30
N PHE A 162 -7.71 -1.88 21.29
CA PHE A 162 -7.12 -2.94 20.50
C PHE A 162 -5.60 -2.76 20.40
N ALA A 163 -4.88 -3.86 20.17
CA ALA A 163 -3.48 -3.80 19.80
C ALA A 163 -3.10 -4.89 18.79
N VAL A 164 -2.17 -4.59 17.89
CA VAL A 164 -1.72 -5.52 16.85
C VAL A 164 -0.20 -5.58 16.83
N PHE A 165 0.34 -6.78 17.06
CA PHE A 165 1.77 -7.04 17.12
C PHE A 165 2.23 -7.88 15.93
N GLU A 166 3.34 -7.49 15.33
CA GLU A 166 4.03 -8.30 14.33
C GLU A 166 5.15 -9.08 15.01
N ILE A 167 5.22 -10.39 14.79
CA ILE A 167 6.28 -11.24 15.35
C ILE A 167 6.98 -11.99 14.21
N GLY A 168 8.28 -11.76 14.09
CA GLY A 168 9.19 -12.37 13.13
C GLY A 168 10.17 -13.32 13.82
N MET A 169 10.86 -14.12 13.01
CA MET A 169 11.97 -14.96 13.44
C MET A 169 12.92 -15.21 12.27
N ASN A 170 14.19 -15.40 12.58
CA ASN A 170 15.21 -15.98 11.71
C ASN A 170 15.53 -17.42 12.10
N HIS A 171 15.39 -17.79 13.39
CA HIS A 171 15.71 -19.11 13.92
C HIS A 171 14.55 -19.70 14.74
N PRO A 172 14.51 -21.05 14.91
CA PRO A 172 13.62 -21.69 15.88
C PRO A 172 13.79 -21.14 17.30
N GLY A 173 12.69 -21.05 18.05
CA GLY A 173 12.68 -20.61 19.44
C GLY A 173 12.61 -19.10 19.65
N GLU A 174 12.77 -18.28 18.60
CA GLU A 174 12.74 -16.81 18.72
C GLU A 174 11.32 -16.26 18.92
N ILE A 175 10.27 -16.93 18.42
CA ILE A 175 8.88 -16.47 18.56
C ILE A 175 8.36 -16.71 19.97
N THR A 176 8.66 -17.88 20.54
CA THR A 176 8.15 -18.32 21.85
C THR A 176 8.27 -17.27 22.97
N PRO A 177 9.45 -16.67 23.26
CA PRO A 177 9.57 -15.67 24.32
C PRO A 177 8.78 -14.39 24.01
N LEU A 178 8.70 -14.00 22.73
CA LEU A 178 7.99 -12.78 22.31
C LEU A 178 6.49 -12.94 22.45
N VAL A 179 5.93 -14.08 22.01
CA VAL A 179 4.48 -14.29 22.07
C VAL A 179 4.01 -14.52 23.50
N LYS A 180 4.83 -15.15 24.36
CA LYS A 180 4.56 -15.26 25.81
C LYS A 180 4.55 -13.91 26.52
N MET A 181 5.23 -12.91 25.98
CA MET A 181 5.17 -11.53 26.45
C MET A 181 3.91 -10.82 25.93
N VAL A 182 3.62 -10.97 24.63
CA VAL A 182 2.46 -10.32 23.98
C VAL A 182 1.13 -10.86 24.47
N ARG A 183 1.05 -12.17 24.76
CA ARG A 183 -0.16 -12.86 25.22
C ARG A 183 -1.40 -12.54 24.36
N PRO A 184 -1.39 -12.82 23.04
CA PRO A 184 -2.49 -12.42 22.15
C PRO A 184 -3.78 -13.18 22.42
N HIS A 185 -4.92 -12.58 22.06
CA HIS A 185 -6.22 -13.27 22.02
C HIS A 185 -6.46 -13.91 20.65
N VAL A 186 -5.86 -13.36 19.60
CA VAL A 186 -5.91 -13.92 18.24
C VAL A 186 -4.49 -14.01 17.67
N ALA A 187 -4.07 -15.19 17.24
CA ALA A 187 -2.82 -15.40 16.53
C ALA A 187 -3.07 -15.69 15.05
N ILE A 188 -2.43 -14.94 14.15
CA ILE A 188 -2.58 -15.07 12.70
C ILE A 188 -1.29 -15.62 12.09
N VAL A 189 -1.40 -16.67 11.27
CA VAL A 189 -0.33 -17.16 10.39
C VAL A 189 -0.73 -16.91 8.94
N THR A 190 -0.09 -15.93 8.27
CA THR A 190 -0.51 -15.47 6.93
C THR A 190 -0.23 -16.48 5.82
N THR A 191 1.03 -16.88 5.63
CA THR A 191 1.44 -18.00 4.77
C THR A 191 2.81 -18.48 5.21
N VAL A 192 3.14 -19.73 4.89
CA VAL A 192 4.46 -20.31 5.10
C VAL A 192 5.07 -20.64 3.74
N GLU A 193 6.21 -20.01 3.47
CA GLU A 193 6.98 -20.11 2.23
C GLU A 193 8.46 -20.35 2.56
N ALA A 194 9.21 -20.83 1.56
CA ALA A 194 10.65 -21.07 1.60
C ALA A 194 11.49 -19.78 1.71
N VAL A 195 11.48 -19.15 2.88
CA VAL A 195 12.32 -17.99 3.25
C VAL A 195 13.15 -18.36 4.48
N HIS A 196 14.33 -17.75 4.65
CA HIS A 196 15.27 -18.09 5.73
C HIS A 196 15.80 -19.54 5.70
N LEU A 197 15.75 -20.22 4.54
CA LEU A 197 16.20 -21.62 4.39
C LEU A 197 17.65 -21.85 4.86
N GLU A 198 18.48 -20.82 4.94
CA GLU A 198 19.82 -20.88 5.53
C GLU A 198 19.83 -21.33 7.01
N PHE A 199 18.70 -21.20 7.72
CA PHE A 199 18.54 -21.58 9.14
C PHE A 199 17.56 -22.76 9.35
N PHE A 200 17.01 -23.33 8.28
CA PHE A 200 15.98 -24.37 8.33
C PHE A 200 16.23 -25.47 7.30
N ARG A 201 15.95 -26.72 7.65
CA ARG A 201 16.13 -27.88 6.76
C ARG A 201 15.09 -27.90 5.63
N ASP A 202 13.86 -27.51 5.94
CA ASP A 202 12.74 -27.50 5.00
C ASP A 202 11.65 -26.51 5.41
N VAL A 203 10.63 -26.34 4.57
CA VAL A 203 9.50 -25.43 4.81
C VAL A 203 8.61 -25.90 5.97
N ALA A 204 8.57 -27.21 6.26
CA ALA A 204 7.82 -27.73 7.40
C ALA A 204 8.47 -27.35 8.74
N GLU A 205 9.80 -27.21 8.79
CA GLU A 205 10.50 -26.68 9.96
C GLU A 205 10.23 -25.18 10.17
N ILE A 206 10.15 -24.41 9.08
CA ILE A 206 9.69 -23.01 9.13
C ILE A 206 8.24 -22.95 9.67
N ALA A 207 7.36 -23.85 9.22
CA ALA A 207 5.99 -23.93 9.70
C ALA A 207 5.93 -24.23 11.20
N ARG A 208 6.73 -25.21 11.69
CA ARG A 208 6.84 -25.54 13.12
C ARG A 208 7.34 -24.35 13.96
N ALA A 209 8.37 -23.66 13.50
CA ALA A 209 8.88 -22.48 14.19
C ALA A 209 7.87 -21.32 14.19
N LYS A 210 7.06 -21.16 13.12
CA LYS A 210 5.94 -20.20 13.11
C LYS A 210 4.79 -20.61 14.03
N ALA A 211 4.56 -21.91 14.21
CA ALA A 211 3.54 -22.42 15.10
C ALA A 211 3.81 -22.10 16.59
N GLU A 212 5.04 -21.73 16.95
CA GLU A 212 5.36 -21.22 18.29
C GLU A 212 4.50 -20.03 18.70
N ILE A 213 3.94 -19.26 17.73
CA ILE A 213 3.01 -18.16 18.01
C ILE A 213 1.79 -18.62 18.83
N PHE A 214 1.38 -19.88 18.71
CA PHE A 214 0.23 -20.42 19.43
C PHE A 214 0.51 -20.60 20.93
N LEU A 215 1.77 -20.73 21.33
CA LEU A 215 2.17 -21.00 22.72
C LEU A 215 1.95 -19.82 23.68
N GLY A 216 1.62 -18.64 23.15
CA GLY A 216 1.29 -17.46 23.96
C GLY A 216 -0.17 -17.04 23.85
N VAL A 217 -1.02 -17.75 23.10
CA VAL A 217 -2.44 -17.38 22.97
C VAL A 217 -3.14 -17.53 24.32
N GLU A 218 -3.89 -16.50 24.71
CA GLU A 218 -4.67 -16.50 25.96
C GLU A 218 -5.75 -17.60 25.96
N PRO A 219 -6.21 -18.05 27.14
CA PRO A 219 -7.39 -18.91 27.24
C PRO A 219 -8.58 -18.32 26.46
N ASP A 220 -9.37 -19.20 25.84
CA ASP A 220 -10.48 -18.84 24.94
C ASP A 220 -10.10 -17.99 23.71
N GLY A 221 -8.79 -17.88 23.43
CA GLY A 221 -8.27 -17.25 22.22
C GLY A 221 -8.46 -18.11 20.97
N ALA A 222 -8.02 -17.56 19.83
CA ALA A 222 -8.19 -18.18 18.52
C ALA A 222 -6.93 -18.15 17.66
N ALA A 223 -6.82 -19.13 16.78
CA ALA A 223 -5.81 -19.21 15.73
C ALA A 223 -6.47 -18.98 14.36
N VAL A 224 -5.91 -18.08 13.56
CA VAL A 224 -6.36 -17.79 12.19
C VAL A 224 -5.25 -18.21 11.23
N ILE A 225 -5.52 -19.23 10.41
CA ILE A 225 -4.51 -19.95 9.64
C ILE A 225 -4.94 -20.03 8.17
N ASN A 226 -4.01 -19.81 7.24
CA ASN A 226 -4.29 -19.93 5.82
C ASN A 226 -4.53 -21.39 5.42
N ARG A 227 -5.78 -21.72 5.06
CA ARG A 227 -6.21 -23.08 4.68
C ARG A 227 -5.81 -23.45 3.25
N ASP A 228 -5.42 -22.47 2.44
CA ASP A 228 -4.87 -22.72 1.10
C ASP A 228 -3.37 -23.09 1.15
N ASN A 229 -2.70 -22.92 2.30
CA ASN A 229 -1.29 -23.25 2.45
C ASN A 229 -1.08 -24.77 2.65
N PRO A 230 -0.09 -25.40 1.99
CA PRO A 230 0.18 -26.84 2.15
C PRO A 230 0.49 -27.30 3.59
N HIS A 231 0.90 -26.40 4.48
CA HIS A 231 1.21 -26.69 5.88
C HIS A 231 0.05 -26.37 6.84
N TYR A 232 -1.17 -26.14 6.33
CA TYR A 232 -2.35 -25.85 7.16
C TYR A 232 -2.57 -26.90 8.26
N GLU A 233 -2.58 -28.19 7.93
CA GLU A 233 -2.86 -29.25 8.91
C GLU A 233 -1.82 -29.27 10.04
N LEU A 234 -0.54 -29.10 9.70
CA LEU A 234 0.54 -29.01 10.68
C LEU A 234 0.32 -27.83 11.64
N LEU A 235 -0.04 -26.66 11.11
CA LEU A 235 -0.29 -25.47 11.91
C LEU A 235 -1.56 -25.61 12.76
N ALA A 236 -2.62 -26.20 12.21
CA ALA A 236 -3.88 -26.46 12.90
C ALA A 236 -3.69 -27.45 14.06
N ASP A 237 -2.95 -28.53 13.84
CA ASP A 237 -2.61 -29.50 14.89
C ASP A 237 -1.76 -28.88 15.99
N ALA A 238 -0.79 -28.04 15.63
CA ALA A 238 0.02 -27.31 16.61
C ALA A 238 -0.83 -26.33 17.44
N ALA A 239 -1.79 -25.63 16.83
CA ALA A 239 -2.72 -24.76 17.54
C ALA A 239 -3.61 -25.55 18.53
N ARG A 240 -4.16 -26.69 18.09
CA ARG A 240 -4.95 -27.59 18.96
C ARG A 240 -4.11 -28.15 20.11
N ALA A 241 -2.88 -28.56 19.84
CA ALA A 241 -1.95 -29.06 20.86
C ALA A 241 -1.57 -27.99 21.88
N ALA A 242 -1.58 -26.71 21.49
CA ALA A 242 -1.42 -25.56 22.39
C ALA A 242 -2.69 -25.25 23.21
N GLY A 243 -3.78 -26.01 23.05
CA GLY A 243 -5.03 -25.84 23.79
C GLY A 243 -6.01 -24.84 23.15
N ILE A 244 -5.77 -24.39 21.91
CA ILE A 244 -6.65 -23.45 21.23
C ILE A 244 -7.85 -24.19 20.64
N ALA A 245 -9.04 -23.93 21.17
CA ALA A 245 -10.28 -24.53 20.67
C ALA A 245 -10.76 -23.91 19.34
N HIS A 246 -10.55 -22.61 19.16
CA HIS A 246 -11.01 -21.86 17.99
C HIS A 246 -9.92 -21.78 16.93
N VAL A 247 -9.82 -22.80 16.07
CA VAL A 247 -8.94 -22.79 14.89
C VAL A 247 -9.76 -22.45 13.65
N VAL A 248 -9.48 -21.28 13.07
CA VAL A 248 -10.20 -20.69 11.94
C VAL A 248 -9.31 -20.71 10.70
N GLY A 249 -9.72 -21.47 9.68
CA GLY A 249 -9.11 -21.45 8.36
C GLY A 249 -9.60 -20.25 7.54
N PHE A 250 -8.70 -19.55 6.86
CA PHE A 250 -9.05 -18.56 5.84
C PHE A 250 -8.51 -18.93 4.47
N GLY A 251 -9.18 -18.51 3.39
CA GLY A 251 -8.74 -18.77 2.02
C GLY A 251 -9.87 -19.03 1.04
N GLU A 252 -9.56 -19.70 -0.06
CA GLU A 252 -10.51 -20.15 -1.09
C GLU A 252 -10.95 -21.60 -0.91
N ASN A 253 -10.26 -22.34 -0.05
CA ASN A 253 -10.65 -23.68 0.34
C ASN A 253 -12.12 -23.70 0.79
N ARG A 254 -12.89 -24.67 0.28
CA ARG A 254 -14.33 -24.80 0.55
C ARG A 254 -14.65 -24.97 2.02
N GLU A 255 -13.72 -25.55 2.77
CA GLU A 255 -13.85 -25.81 4.20
C GLU A 255 -13.35 -24.64 5.07
N ALA A 256 -12.78 -23.58 4.48
CA ALA A 256 -12.36 -22.41 5.23
C ALA A 256 -13.57 -21.74 5.89
N GLU A 257 -13.44 -21.38 7.16
CA GLU A 257 -14.45 -20.67 7.94
C GLU A 257 -14.47 -19.16 7.61
N ALA A 258 -13.35 -18.62 7.12
CA ALA A 258 -13.24 -17.29 6.52
C ALA A 258 -12.92 -17.41 5.02
N ARG A 259 -13.97 -17.63 4.24
CA ARG A 259 -13.87 -18.11 2.85
C ARG A 259 -14.14 -17.02 1.82
N LEU A 260 -13.27 -16.96 0.81
CA LEU A 260 -13.51 -16.19 -0.39
C LEU A 260 -14.53 -16.88 -1.29
N GLU A 261 -15.58 -16.16 -1.70
CA GLU A 261 -16.59 -16.68 -2.62
C GLU A 261 -16.41 -16.10 -4.02
N VAL A 262 -16.27 -14.77 -4.11
CA VAL A 262 -16.11 -14.06 -5.38
C VAL A 262 -15.08 -12.97 -5.24
N VAL A 263 -14.14 -12.89 -6.19
CA VAL A 263 -13.23 -11.76 -6.32
C VAL A 263 -13.25 -11.21 -7.74
N LYS A 264 -13.35 -9.89 -7.86
CA LYS A 264 -13.09 -9.15 -9.10
C LYS A 264 -11.94 -8.18 -8.85
N LEU A 265 -10.76 -8.54 -9.38
CA LEU A 265 -9.60 -7.65 -9.35
C LEU A 265 -9.81 -6.50 -10.34
N LYS A 266 -9.55 -5.28 -9.89
CA LYS A 266 -9.54 -4.05 -10.69
C LYS A 266 -8.14 -3.43 -10.64
N PRO A 267 -7.84 -2.44 -11.49
CA PRO A 267 -6.51 -1.83 -11.53
C PRO A 267 -6.06 -1.19 -10.20
N GLU A 268 -7.01 -0.64 -9.43
CA GLU A 268 -6.72 0.11 -8.19
C GLU A 268 -7.37 -0.50 -6.95
N CYS A 269 -8.22 -1.51 -7.10
CA CYS A 269 -8.95 -2.11 -5.98
C CYS A 269 -9.33 -3.55 -6.26
N SER A 270 -9.92 -4.22 -5.28
CA SER A 270 -10.54 -5.53 -5.44
C SER A 270 -11.97 -5.49 -4.89
N CYS A 271 -12.95 -5.99 -5.64
CA CYS A 271 -14.30 -6.21 -5.15
C CYS A 271 -14.42 -7.65 -4.68
N VAL A 272 -14.84 -7.85 -3.43
CA VAL A 272 -14.79 -9.14 -2.75
C VAL A 272 -16.16 -9.48 -2.19
N SER A 273 -16.60 -10.73 -2.34
CA SER A 273 -17.66 -11.37 -1.58
C SER A 273 -17.06 -12.54 -0.82
N ALA A 274 -17.33 -12.63 0.48
CA ALA A 274 -16.77 -13.63 1.36
C ALA A 274 -17.81 -14.09 2.40
N ASN A 275 -17.63 -15.28 2.93
CA ASN A 275 -18.30 -15.74 4.14
C ASN A 275 -17.27 -15.73 5.28
N ILE A 276 -17.51 -14.95 6.33
CA ILE A 276 -16.62 -14.84 7.49
C ILE A 276 -17.36 -15.37 8.71
N LEU A 277 -16.97 -16.56 9.18
CA LEU A 277 -17.52 -17.22 10.36
C LEU A 277 -19.06 -17.39 10.29
N GLY A 278 -19.58 -17.66 9.08
CA GLY A 278 -21.01 -17.82 8.84
C GLY A 278 -21.74 -16.55 8.38
N GLU A 279 -21.10 -15.38 8.42
CA GLU A 279 -21.68 -14.12 7.94
C GLU A 279 -21.23 -13.80 6.51
N GLU A 280 -22.19 -13.58 5.61
CA GLU A 280 -21.91 -13.14 4.24
C GLU A 280 -21.60 -11.63 4.20
N ILE A 281 -20.47 -11.26 3.60
CA ILE A 281 -20.04 -9.88 3.49
C ILE A 281 -19.49 -9.57 2.09
N ALA A 282 -19.92 -8.44 1.54
CA ALA A 282 -19.39 -7.89 0.31
C ALA A 282 -18.67 -6.56 0.59
N TYR A 283 -17.44 -6.42 0.13
CA TYR A 283 -16.60 -5.26 0.42
C TYR A 283 -15.65 -4.90 -0.71
N LYS A 284 -15.19 -3.65 -0.68
CA LYS A 284 -14.11 -3.15 -1.54
C LYS A 284 -12.82 -3.17 -0.74
N LEU A 285 -11.76 -3.69 -1.33
CA LEU A 285 -10.39 -3.51 -0.84
C LEU A 285 -9.71 -2.44 -1.67
N GLY A 286 -9.23 -1.37 -1.04
CA GLY A 286 -8.61 -0.20 -1.70
C GLY A 286 -7.28 -0.48 -2.42
N ALA A 287 -6.85 -1.73 -2.50
CA ALA A 287 -5.66 -2.17 -3.20
C ALA A 287 -5.94 -3.38 -4.12
N PRO A 288 -5.27 -3.45 -5.28
CA PRO A 288 -5.36 -4.61 -6.15
C PRO A 288 -4.42 -5.71 -5.68
N GLY A 289 -4.84 -6.97 -5.81
CA GLY A 289 -3.96 -8.13 -5.64
C GLY A 289 -4.59 -9.24 -4.82
N ARG A 290 -4.52 -10.46 -5.35
CA ARG A 290 -5.15 -11.64 -4.74
C ARG A 290 -4.61 -11.98 -3.35
N HIS A 291 -3.31 -11.81 -3.15
CA HIS A 291 -2.67 -11.98 -1.84
C HIS A 291 -3.19 -10.96 -0.79
N LEU A 292 -3.53 -9.73 -1.21
CA LEU A 292 -4.15 -8.75 -0.30
C LEU A 292 -5.61 -9.11 -0.01
N VAL A 293 -6.32 -9.68 -0.99
CA VAL A 293 -7.68 -10.23 -0.78
C VAL A 293 -7.63 -11.37 0.23
N GLN A 294 -6.72 -12.36 0.08
CA GLN A 294 -6.55 -13.43 1.06
C GLN A 294 -6.22 -12.89 2.46
N ASN A 295 -5.25 -11.96 2.58
CA ASN A 295 -4.94 -11.34 3.87
C ASN A 295 -6.14 -10.60 4.48
N SER A 296 -7.00 -10.01 3.64
CA SER A 296 -8.20 -9.32 4.14
C SER A 296 -9.24 -10.28 4.75
N LEU A 297 -9.29 -11.54 4.33
CA LEU A 297 -10.13 -12.57 4.97
C LEU A 297 -9.64 -12.84 6.39
N ALA A 298 -8.32 -12.99 6.57
CA ALA A 298 -7.71 -13.17 7.88
C ALA A 298 -7.95 -11.95 8.79
N VAL A 299 -7.89 -10.74 8.22
CA VAL A 299 -8.20 -9.50 8.94
C VAL A 299 -9.65 -9.47 9.42
N LEU A 300 -10.62 -9.75 8.55
CA LEU A 300 -12.04 -9.73 8.94
C LEU A 300 -12.37 -10.82 9.97
N ALA A 301 -11.79 -12.01 9.82
CA ALA A 301 -11.91 -13.07 10.83
C ALA A 301 -11.34 -12.61 12.19
N ALA A 302 -10.16 -11.99 12.19
CA ALA A 302 -9.54 -11.48 13.42
C ALA A 302 -10.36 -10.34 14.05
N VAL A 303 -10.93 -9.42 13.26
CA VAL A 303 -11.84 -8.37 13.76
C VAL A 303 -13.01 -9.00 14.53
N SER A 304 -13.68 -9.99 13.93
CA SER A 304 -14.80 -10.70 14.56
C SER A 304 -14.39 -11.37 15.88
N LEU A 305 -13.28 -12.12 15.87
CA LEU A 305 -12.76 -12.83 17.05
C LEU A 305 -12.28 -11.89 18.18
N LEU A 306 -11.85 -10.67 17.83
CA LEU A 306 -11.50 -9.64 18.81
C LEU A 306 -12.72 -8.93 19.39
N GLY A 307 -13.92 -9.16 18.85
CA GLY A 307 -15.16 -8.47 19.24
C GLY A 307 -15.33 -7.10 18.58
N GLY A 308 -14.73 -6.90 17.40
CA GLY A 308 -14.92 -5.73 16.56
C GLY A 308 -16.09 -5.88 15.59
N ASP A 309 -16.45 -4.78 14.93
CA ASP A 309 -17.56 -4.64 13.99
C ASP A 309 -17.06 -4.84 12.55
N MET A 310 -17.39 -6.00 11.97
CA MET A 310 -16.94 -6.37 10.62
C MET A 310 -17.43 -5.40 9.54
N ALA A 311 -18.60 -4.78 9.69
CA ALA A 311 -19.11 -3.82 8.71
C ALA A 311 -18.27 -2.53 8.72
N LYS A 312 -17.91 -2.02 9.90
CA LYS A 312 -16.98 -0.88 10.02
C LYS A 312 -15.59 -1.22 9.50
N ALA A 313 -15.09 -2.40 9.81
CA ALA A 313 -13.82 -2.89 9.29
C ALA A 313 -13.83 -2.95 7.76
N ALA A 314 -14.86 -3.54 7.15
CA ALA A 314 -15.01 -3.62 5.70
C ALA A 314 -15.05 -2.25 5.02
N LEU A 315 -15.72 -1.25 5.62
CA LEU A 315 -15.70 0.13 5.15
C LEU A 315 -14.30 0.75 5.21
N ALA A 316 -13.55 0.51 6.28
CA ALA A 316 -12.18 1.01 6.43
C ALA A 316 -11.22 0.40 5.38
N LEU A 317 -11.39 -0.88 5.03
CA LEU A 317 -10.59 -1.56 4.00
C LEU A 317 -10.74 -0.92 2.61
N ALA A 318 -11.87 -0.28 2.32
CA ALA A 318 -12.12 0.37 1.03
C ALA A 318 -11.20 1.59 0.79
N ALA A 319 -10.69 2.22 1.86
CA ALA A 319 -9.81 3.37 1.82
C ALA A 319 -8.31 3.01 1.91
N MET A 320 -7.95 1.72 1.91
CA MET A 320 -6.57 1.26 2.09
C MET A 320 -5.69 1.54 0.85
N PRO A 321 -4.54 2.23 0.96
CA PRO A 321 -3.61 2.41 -0.15
C PRO A 321 -2.77 1.14 -0.43
N ALA A 322 -2.17 1.04 -1.62
CA ALA A 322 -1.24 -0.03 -1.94
C ALA A 322 0.08 0.07 -1.12
N PRO A 323 0.71 -1.06 -0.71
CA PRO A 323 1.95 -1.04 0.08
C PRO A 323 3.15 -0.43 -0.68
N LYS A 324 3.98 0.36 0.01
CA LYS A 324 5.20 0.98 -0.54
C LYS A 324 6.28 -0.09 -0.86
N GLY A 325 7.00 0.06 -1.98
CA GLY A 325 8.34 -0.51 -2.17
C GLY A 325 8.53 -1.93 -2.77
N ARG A 326 7.65 -2.44 -3.66
CA ARG A 326 7.85 -3.82 -4.22
C ARG A 326 7.79 -3.92 -5.75
N GLY A 327 8.99 -3.93 -6.35
CA GLY A 327 9.35 -4.65 -7.57
C GLY A 327 9.18 -3.93 -8.92
N ALA A 328 10.02 -4.33 -9.87
CA ALA A 328 9.78 -4.08 -11.29
C ALA A 328 8.51 -4.82 -11.72
N ARG A 329 7.56 -4.13 -12.36
CA ARG A 329 6.29 -4.69 -12.81
C ARG A 329 6.19 -4.55 -14.31
N PHE A 330 6.01 -5.67 -14.99
CA PHE A 330 5.67 -5.72 -16.40
C PHE A 330 4.23 -6.23 -16.52
N ALA A 331 3.39 -5.50 -17.25
CA ALA A 331 2.05 -5.91 -17.58
C ALA A 331 1.85 -5.76 -19.09
N LEU A 332 1.40 -6.82 -19.75
CA LEU A 332 1.08 -6.83 -21.17
C LEU A 332 -0.37 -7.29 -21.34
N LYS A 333 -1.15 -6.53 -22.11
CA LYS A 333 -2.49 -6.90 -22.54
C LYS A 333 -2.51 -6.91 -24.06
N LEU A 334 -2.74 -8.09 -24.62
CA LEU A 334 -3.01 -8.29 -26.04
C LEU A 334 -4.48 -8.66 -26.16
N THR A 335 -5.22 -7.98 -27.02
CA THR A 335 -6.63 -8.27 -27.26
C THR A 335 -6.88 -8.30 -28.76
N HIS A 336 -7.31 -9.46 -29.23
CA HIS A 336 -7.87 -9.67 -30.56
C HIS A 336 -9.30 -10.16 -30.35
N LEU A 337 -10.28 -9.39 -30.81
CA LEU A 337 -11.67 -9.81 -30.79
C LEU A 337 -12.12 -9.97 -32.24
N ASP A 338 -12.62 -11.17 -32.55
CA ASP A 338 -13.53 -11.31 -33.69
C ASP A 338 -14.68 -10.34 -33.43
N GLY A 339 -15.06 -9.54 -34.43
CA GLY A 339 -15.96 -8.41 -34.24
C GLY A 339 -17.18 -8.73 -33.36
N TYR A 340 -17.73 -7.73 -32.72
CA TYR A 340 -18.82 -7.93 -31.75
C TYR A 340 -20.17 -7.44 -32.27
N ILE A 341 -20.20 -6.86 -33.48
CA ILE A 341 -21.43 -6.43 -34.15
C ILE A 341 -21.72 -7.43 -35.26
N LYS A 342 -22.69 -8.33 -35.05
CA LYS A 342 -23.09 -9.27 -36.11
C LYS A 342 -23.74 -8.50 -37.25
N ASN A 343 -23.16 -8.60 -38.45
CA ASN A 343 -23.75 -8.11 -39.68
C ASN A 343 -24.88 -9.08 -40.09
N PRO A 344 -26.15 -8.66 -40.03
CA PRO A 344 -27.27 -9.56 -40.32
C PRO A 344 -27.38 -9.93 -41.80
N LEU A 345 -26.65 -9.26 -42.70
CA LEU A 345 -26.65 -9.55 -44.14
C LEU A 345 -25.53 -10.49 -44.55
N THR A 346 -24.28 -10.21 -44.14
CA THR A 346 -23.12 -11.02 -44.53
C THR A 346 -22.89 -12.20 -43.57
N GLY A 347 -23.55 -12.20 -42.41
CA GLY A 347 -23.35 -13.19 -41.34
C GLY A 347 -22.01 -13.06 -40.62
N ARG A 348 -21.14 -12.12 -41.02
CA ARG A 348 -19.84 -11.85 -40.41
C ARG A 348 -19.99 -10.90 -39.22
N ASN A 349 -18.99 -10.87 -38.34
CA ASN A 349 -18.94 -9.86 -37.31
C ASN A 349 -18.10 -8.64 -37.75
N ASP A 350 -18.70 -7.46 -37.67
CA ASP A 350 -18.11 -6.18 -38.00
C ASP A 350 -17.49 -5.53 -36.75
N VAL A 351 -16.56 -4.58 -37.00
CA VAL A 351 -15.72 -3.88 -36.01
C VAL A 351 -14.79 -4.84 -35.27
N SER A 352 -13.59 -5.03 -35.82
CA SER A 352 -12.56 -5.91 -35.24
C SER A 352 -11.44 -5.09 -34.57
N PRO A 353 -11.42 -4.97 -33.23
CA PRO A 353 -10.38 -4.26 -32.52
C PRO A 353 -9.14 -5.14 -32.29
N HIS A 354 -7.98 -4.56 -32.58
CA HIS A 354 -6.66 -5.05 -32.19
C HIS A 354 -6.09 -4.07 -31.18
N ASN A 355 -5.81 -4.53 -29.96
CA ASN A 355 -5.30 -3.67 -28.91
C ASN A 355 -4.09 -4.31 -28.22
N ASN A 356 -2.95 -3.64 -28.33
CA ASN A 356 -1.70 -4.02 -27.69
C ASN A 356 -1.33 -2.93 -26.66
N VAL A 357 -1.42 -3.24 -25.37
CA VAL A 357 -1.02 -2.33 -24.30
C VAL A 357 0.09 -2.97 -23.48
N GLY A 358 1.22 -2.29 -23.35
CA GLY A 358 2.34 -2.69 -22.52
C GLY A 358 2.64 -1.66 -21.45
N ARG A 359 2.87 -2.08 -20.21
CA ARG A 359 3.29 -1.23 -19.11
C ARG A 359 4.52 -1.82 -18.42
N LEU A 360 5.52 -0.98 -18.21
CA LEU A 360 6.74 -1.26 -17.47
C LEU A 360 6.82 -0.29 -16.28
N THR A 361 7.15 -0.82 -15.11
CA THR A 361 7.56 -0.03 -13.95
C THR A 361 8.86 -0.63 -13.44
N LEU A 362 9.90 0.18 -13.29
CA LEU A 362 11.18 -0.19 -12.68
C LEU A 362 11.40 0.68 -11.45
N LYS A 363 11.82 0.04 -10.35
CA LYS A 363 12.27 0.74 -9.15
C LYS A 363 13.75 0.42 -8.95
N TYR A 364 14.57 1.44 -8.72
CA TYR A 364 16.01 1.36 -8.56
C TYR A 364 16.44 2.18 -7.34
N GLU A 365 17.14 1.55 -6.41
CA GLU A 365 17.61 2.15 -5.16
C GLU A 365 19.14 1.98 -5.09
N PRO A 366 19.92 2.82 -5.79
CA PRO A 366 21.37 2.66 -5.88
C PRO A 366 22.09 2.83 -4.53
N VAL A 367 21.53 3.67 -3.66
CA VAL A 367 22.03 3.99 -2.31
C VAL A 367 20.85 4.31 -1.40
N SER A 368 21.05 4.25 -0.09
CA SER A 368 19.98 4.37 0.91
C SER A 368 19.22 5.70 0.89
N ASN A 369 19.82 6.75 0.33
CA ASN A 369 19.22 8.08 0.22
C ASN A 369 18.77 8.43 -1.21
N LEU A 370 18.76 7.49 -2.16
CA LEU A 370 18.29 7.75 -3.53
C LEU A 370 17.32 6.65 -3.98
N ASP A 371 16.08 7.06 -4.25
CA ASP A 371 15.04 6.24 -4.87
C ASP A 371 14.78 6.73 -6.29
N VAL A 372 14.80 5.83 -7.26
CA VAL A 372 14.49 6.14 -8.67
C VAL A 372 13.41 5.20 -9.17
N THR A 373 12.32 5.74 -9.67
CA THR A 373 11.20 5.01 -10.25
C THR A 373 11.00 5.41 -11.70
N LEU A 374 11.10 4.46 -12.63
CA LEU A 374 10.71 4.61 -14.03
C LEU A 374 9.34 3.95 -14.25
N LYS A 375 8.41 4.66 -14.87
CA LYS A 375 7.16 4.11 -15.40
C LYS A 375 7.12 4.39 -16.88
N TYR A 376 6.73 3.40 -17.67
CA TYR A 376 6.56 3.52 -19.11
C TYR A 376 5.32 2.73 -19.56
N GLU A 377 4.55 3.31 -20.45
CA GLU A 377 3.36 2.72 -21.04
C GLU A 377 3.37 2.92 -22.56
N PHE A 378 3.02 1.86 -23.27
CA PHE A 378 2.84 1.83 -24.71
C PHE A 378 1.43 1.32 -25.02
N GLY A 379 0.78 1.94 -26.00
CA GLY A 379 -0.48 1.49 -26.58
C GLY A 379 -0.41 1.50 -28.10
N ASP A 380 -0.91 0.45 -28.73
CA ASP A 380 -1.21 0.37 -30.16
C ASP A 380 -2.64 -0.18 -30.31
N TYR A 381 -3.52 0.68 -30.79
CA TYR A 381 -4.92 0.39 -31.01
C TYR A 381 -5.21 0.49 -32.51
N LYS A 382 -5.88 -0.52 -33.05
CA LYS A 382 -6.37 -0.53 -34.42
C LYS A 382 -7.79 -1.07 -34.47
N THR A 383 -8.70 -0.34 -35.08
CA THR A 383 -10.05 -0.82 -35.42
C THR A 383 -10.30 -0.70 -36.91
N TRP A 384 -11.01 -1.70 -37.42
CA TRP A 384 -11.42 -1.80 -38.81
C TRP A 384 -12.88 -2.26 -38.84
N GLY A 385 -13.73 -1.56 -39.57
CA GLY A 385 -15.15 -1.89 -39.66
C GLY A 385 -15.93 -1.01 -40.62
N PHE A 386 -17.25 -1.15 -40.58
CA PHE A 386 -18.20 -0.35 -41.34
C PHE A 386 -18.85 0.68 -40.40
N PRO A 387 -18.92 1.97 -40.78
CA PRO A 387 -19.58 2.98 -39.97
C PRO A 387 -21.09 2.70 -39.88
N GLN A 388 -21.69 2.95 -38.71
CA GLN A 388 -23.14 2.95 -38.55
C GLN A 388 -23.69 4.32 -38.95
N VAL A 389 -24.31 4.40 -40.12
CA VAL A 389 -24.93 5.66 -40.60
C VAL A 389 -26.40 5.68 -40.20
N HIS A 390 -26.77 6.63 -39.35
CA HIS A 390 -28.15 6.96 -39.03
C HIS A 390 -28.63 8.07 -39.95
N VAL A 391 -29.51 7.76 -40.92
CA VAL A 391 -30.17 8.78 -41.74
C VAL A 391 -31.52 9.11 -41.11
N ALA A 392 -31.65 10.31 -40.55
CA ALA A 392 -32.96 10.84 -40.14
C ALA A 392 -33.64 11.46 -41.37
N ALA A 393 -34.86 11.02 -41.70
CA ALA A 393 -35.64 11.62 -42.76
C ALA A 393 -36.07 13.05 -42.38
N VAL A 394 -35.88 14.01 -43.28
CA VAL A 394 -36.46 15.34 -43.16
C VAL A 394 -37.88 15.28 -43.72
N GLY A 395 -38.87 15.05 -42.86
CA GLY A 395 -40.29 15.05 -43.25
C GLY A 395 -41.21 14.28 -42.28
N PRO A 396 -42.51 14.60 -42.21
CA PRO A 396 -43.39 14.17 -41.11
C PRO A 396 -43.93 12.73 -41.18
N THR A 397 -43.39 11.85 -42.03
CA THR A 397 -43.92 10.49 -42.16
C THR A 397 -42.81 9.45 -42.42
N HIS A 398 -42.86 8.39 -41.61
CA HIS A 398 -42.11 7.12 -41.64
C HIS A 398 -40.68 7.13 -41.06
N ILE A 399 -40.56 6.51 -39.88
CA ILE A 399 -39.31 5.96 -39.36
C ILE A 399 -38.89 4.85 -40.32
N GLN A 400 -37.94 5.12 -41.21
CA GLN A 400 -37.37 4.10 -42.09
C GLN A 400 -36.35 3.24 -41.35
N ALA A 401 -36.36 1.95 -41.70
CA ALA A 401 -35.49 0.91 -41.19
C ALA A 401 -34.01 1.32 -41.19
N VAL A 402 -33.29 0.89 -40.16
CA VAL A 402 -31.83 0.79 -40.16
C VAL A 402 -31.45 -0.05 -41.37
N ARG A 403 -31.00 0.59 -42.47
CA ARG A 403 -30.40 -0.14 -43.58
C ARG A 403 -29.01 -0.59 -43.12
N TYR A 404 -28.94 -1.78 -42.56
CA TYR A 404 -27.72 -2.58 -42.72
C TYR A 404 -27.60 -2.80 -44.23
N ALA A 405 -26.55 -2.29 -44.85
CA ALA A 405 -26.20 -2.61 -46.23
C ALA A 405 -24.98 -3.55 -46.18
N GLU A 406 -24.83 -4.46 -47.15
CA GLU A 406 -23.70 -5.40 -47.20
C GLU A 406 -22.34 -4.68 -47.13
N GLU A 407 -22.29 -3.47 -47.69
CA GLU A 407 -21.37 -2.38 -47.39
C GLU A 407 -22.19 -1.08 -47.55
N PRO A 408 -22.44 -0.25 -46.53
CA PRO A 408 -23.13 1.02 -46.73
C PRO A 408 -22.25 1.88 -47.63
N PHE A 409 -22.61 1.98 -48.92
CA PHE A 409 -21.92 2.83 -49.89
C PHE A 409 -20.42 2.52 -50.08
N GLY A 410 -19.97 1.27 -49.84
CA GLY A 410 -18.55 0.92 -49.88
C GLY A 410 -17.70 1.64 -48.83
N MET A 411 -18.31 2.15 -47.76
CA MET A 411 -17.62 2.91 -46.71
C MET A 411 -16.82 2.00 -45.78
N ARG A 412 -15.54 2.31 -45.56
CA ARG A 412 -14.69 1.68 -44.55
C ARG A 412 -14.23 2.69 -43.53
N GLU A 413 -14.32 2.32 -42.25
CA GLU A 413 -13.74 3.06 -41.14
C GLU A 413 -12.48 2.35 -40.63
N VAL A 414 -11.42 3.12 -40.53
CA VAL A 414 -10.12 2.72 -40.02
C VAL A 414 -9.74 3.70 -38.93
N ASP A 415 -9.49 3.20 -37.72
CA ASP A 415 -8.95 4.01 -36.64
C ASP A 415 -7.67 3.35 -36.11
N LYS A 416 -6.60 4.14 -36.01
CA LYS A 416 -5.29 3.72 -35.56
C LYS A 416 -4.77 4.74 -34.57
N GLN A 417 -4.49 4.28 -33.35
CA GLN A 417 -3.89 5.12 -32.33
C GLN A 417 -2.65 4.44 -31.75
N THR A 418 -1.57 5.21 -31.62
CA THR A 418 -0.35 4.80 -30.90
C THR A 418 -0.07 5.80 -29.80
N SER A 419 0.31 5.33 -28.61
CA SER A 419 0.60 6.19 -27.46
C SER A 419 1.83 5.70 -26.70
N HIS A 420 2.62 6.65 -26.20
CA HIS A 420 3.81 6.44 -25.39
C HIS A 420 3.76 7.40 -24.21
N ASN A 421 3.70 6.88 -22.99
CA ASN A 421 3.69 7.68 -21.77
C ASN A 421 4.79 7.20 -20.83
N GLY A 422 5.60 8.12 -20.30
CA GLY A 422 6.73 7.79 -19.44
C GLY A 422 6.88 8.77 -18.30
N ALA A 423 7.30 8.29 -17.14
CA ALA A 423 7.65 9.12 -15.99
C ALA A 423 8.89 8.56 -15.29
N LEU A 424 9.90 9.39 -15.09
CA LEU A 424 11.07 9.11 -14.27
C LEU A 424 10.99 9.98 -13.02
N THR A 425 10.89 9.35 -11.85
CA THR A 425 10.88 10.03 -10.55
C THR A 425 12.14 9.68 -9.80
N ALA A 426 12.93 10.67 -9.37
CA ALA A 426 14.07 10.49 -8.49
C ALA A 426 13.81 11.24 -7.18
N ASN A 427 13.90 10.56 -6.04
CA ASN A 427 13.84 11.13 -4.70
C ASN A 427 15.23 10.98 -4.06
N TRP A 428 15.89 12.09 -3.76
CA TRP A 428 17.23 12.15 -3.21
C TRP A 428 17.23 12.86 -1.86
N GLY A 429 17.63 12.16 -0.80
CA GLY A 429 17.95 12.74 0.50
C GLY A 429 19.30 13.46 0.46
N ILE A 430 19.28 14.78 0.58
CA ILE A 430 20.46 15.66 0.61
C ILE A 430 20.53 16.31 1.99
N GLY A 431 21.32 15.71 2.89
CA GLY A 431 21.26 16.05 4.31
C GLY A 431 19.87 15.76 4.87
N ASP A 432 19.26 16.76 5.51
CA ASP A 432 17.91 16.66 6.07
C ASP A 432 16.80 17.02 5.06
N PHE A 433 17.17 17.40 3.83
CA PHE A 433 16.24 17.78 2.77
C PHE A 433 15.94 16.61 1.84
N THR A 434 14.76 16.62 1.22
CA THR A 434 14.41 15.70 0.14
C THR A 434 14.26 16.45 -1.17
N LEU A 435 15.13 16.19 -2.14
CA LEU A 435 15.01 16.66 -3.51
C LEU A 435 14.24 15.61 -4.32
N THR A 436 13.07 15.97 -4.86
CA THR A 436 12.34 15.15 -5.82
C THR A 436 12.44 15.77 -7.21
N ALA A 437 12.87 14.98 -8.20
CA ALA A 437 12.81 15.33 -9.61
C ALA A 437 11.84 14.39 -10.34
N ILE A 438 10.92 14.94 -11.14
CA ILE A 438 9.94 14.18 -11.91
C ILE A 438 10.05 14.61 -13.37
N THR A 439 10.50 13.70 -14.24
CA THR A 439 10.53 13.91 -15.68
C THR A 439 9.40 13.14 -16.32
N GLY A 440 8.50 13.81 -17.06
CA GLY A 440 7.39 13.20 -17.77
C GLY A 440 7.55 13.31 -19.28
N ILE A 441 7.16 12.25 -19.99
CA ILE A 441 6.98 12.27 -21.45
C ILE A 441 5.58 11.74 -21.78
N SER A 442 4.91 12.38 -22.73
CA SER A 442 3.67 11.86 -23.31
C SER A 442 3.66 12.12 -24.80
N ALA A 443 3.36 11.10 -25.58
CA ALA A 443 3.23 11.23 -27.02
C ALA A 443 2.11 10.32 -27.51
N PHE A 444 1.30 10.82 -28.45
CA PHE A 444 0.38 9.96 -29.18
C PHE A 444 0.30 10.37 -30.64
N ARG A 445 -0.08 9.41 -31.48
CA ARG A 445 -0.48 9.64 -32.86
C ARG A 445 -1.80 8.93 -33.09
N SER A 446 -2.79 9.65 -33.59
CA SER A 446 -4.07 9.11 -34.01
C SER A 446 -4.23 9.30 -35.52
N TYR A 447 -4.83 8.32 -36.18
CA TYR A 447 -5.23 8.38 -37.57
C TYR A 447 -6.57 7.67 -37.73
N GLN A 448 -7.60 8.45 -38.02
CA GLN A 448 -8.92 7.98 -38.38
C GLN A 448 -9.17 8.27 -39.86
N ASN A 449 -9.73 7.30 -40.57
CA ASN A 449 -10.18 7.46 -41.95
C ASN A 449 -11.52 6.77 -42.13
N THR A 450 -12.48 7.54 -42.61
CA THR A 450 -13.79 7.05 -43.06
C THR A 450 -13.92 7.41 -44.53
N SER A 451 -13.94 6.42 -45.40
CA SER A 451 -13.97 6.62 -46.86
C SER A 451 -14.93 5.65 -47.53
N GLY A 452 -15.78 6.11 -48.47
CA GLY A 452 -16.57 5.23 -49.34
C GLY A 452 -16.97 5.87 -50.67
N SER A 453 -17.16 5.01 -51.68
CA SER A 453 -17.58 5.38 -53.04
C SER A 453 -18.82 4.55 -53.41
N GLY A 454 -19.98 4.98 -52.93
CA GLY A 454 -21.20 4.19 -52.97
C GLY A 454 -21.97 4.26 -54.28
N GLY A 455 -21.34 4.06 -55.44
CA GLY A 455 -22.03 3.94 -56.74
C GLY A 455 -22.90 5.13 -57.20
N SER A 456 -23.06 6.18 -56.39
CA SER A 456 -23.65 7.48 -56.72
C SER A 456 -22.53 8.51 -56.93
N PRO A 457 -22.82 9.70 -57.50
CA PRO A 457 -21.84 10.78 -57.63
C PRO A 457 -21.30 11.28 -56.27
N GLU A 458 -21.89 10.88 -55.15
CA GLU A 458 -21.62 11.43 -53.82
C GLU A 458 -20.50 10.64 -53.13
N SER A 459 -19.28 11.19 -53.16
CA SER A 459 -18.13 10.63 -52.46
C SER A 459 -18.00 11.21 -51.04
N TRP A 460 -17.77 10.34 -50.05
CA TRP A 460 -17.56 10.73 -48.64
C TRP A 460 -16.16 10.33 -48.21
N LEU A 461 -15.36 11.34 -47.81
CA LEU A 461 -14.03 11.14 -47.24
C LEU A 461 -13.89 12.01 -46.00
N SER A 462 -13.56 11.40 -44.87
CA SER A 462 -13.17 12.09 -43.64
C SER A 462 -11.89 11.46 -43.09
N ILE A 463 -10.83 12.26 -42.93
CA ILE A 463 -9.56 11.84 -42.37
C ILE A 463 -9.26 12.75 -41.18
N PHE A 464 -8.98 12.17 -40.02
CA PHE A 464 -8.47 12.90 -38.86
C PHE A 464 -7.07 12.37 -38.53
N SER A 465 -6.07 13.23 -38.58
CA SER A 465 -4.71 12.89 -38.16
C SER A 465 -4.30 13.78 -37.00
N GLU A 466 -3.94 13.17 -35.87
CA GLU A 466 -3.45 13.88 -34.68
C GLU A 466 -2.05 13.40 -34.30
N LYS A 467 -1.21 14.33 -33.87
CA LYS A 467 0.10 14.02 -33.28
C LYS A 467 0.35 14.95 -32.10
N PHE A 468 0.56 14.36 -30.94
CA PHE A 468 0.90 15.06 -29.72
C PHE A 468 2.26 14.60 -29.20
N ASN A 469 3.08 15.53 -28.70
CA ASN A 469 4.29 15.22 -27.96
C ASN A 469 4.42 16.23 -26.82
N GLN A 470 4.79 15.76 -25.64
CA GLN A 470 4.97 16.55 -24.43
C GLN A 470 6.16 16.05 -23.64
N PHE A 471 6.91 17.01 -23.12
CA PHE A 471 7.97 16.83 -22.14
C PHE A 471 7.65 17.71 -20.94
N SER A 472 7.73 17.15 -19.74
CA SER A 472 7.62 17.91 -18.49
C SER A 472 8.78 17.59 -17.55
N GLN A 473 9.17 18.58 -16.76
CA GLN A 473 10.16 18.44 -15.69
C GLN A 473 9.69 19.21 -14.47
N GLU A 474 9.46 18.50 -13.37
CA GLU A 474 9.32 19.08 -12.05
C GLU A 474 10.59 18.84 -11.24
N VAL A 475 11.01 19.84 -10.48
CA VAL A 475 12.00 19.68 -9.42
C VAL A 475 11.44 20.37 -8.18
N ARG A 476 11.40 19.65 -7.06
CA ARG A 476 10.95 20.19 -5.78
C ARG A 476 11.91 19.80 -4.68
N LEU A 477 12.17 20.73 -3.78
CA LEU A 477 12.96 20.55 -2.59
C LEU A 477 12.02 20.66 -1.38
N LEU A 478 12.06 19.64 -0.53
CA LEU A 478 11.31 19.55 0.70
C LEU A 478 12.24 19.75 1.87
N SER A 479 11.85 20.61 2.80
CA SER A 479 12.54 20.82 4.08
C SER A 479 12.48 19.58 4.97
N PRO A 480 13.28 19.52 6.04
CA PRO A 480 13.17 18.48 7.04
C PRO A 480 11.80 18.50 7.70
N THR A 481 11.27 17.32 8.04
CA THR A 481 10.03 17.18 8.81
C THR A 481 10.28 17.37 10.30
N GLY A 482 9.31 17.89 11.05
CA GLY A 482 9.40 18.11 12.49
C GLY A 482 10.04 19.44 12.89
N GLN A 483 10.20 20.36 11.93
CA GLN A 483 10.70 21.72 12.17
C GLN A 483 9.54 22.68 12.44
N THR A 484 9.78 23.79 13.14
CA THR A 484 8.76 24.86 13.33
C THR A 484 8.24 25.40 12.00
N PHE A 485 9.09 25.39 10.98
CA PHE A 485 8.72 25.79 9.63
C PHE A 485 9.12 24.69 8.65
N GLU A 486 8.13 24.06 8.05
CA GLU A 486 8.30 23.11 6.97
C GLU A 486 7.94 23.79 5.65
N TRP A 487 8.65 23.50 4.58
CA TRP A 487 8.35 24.06 3.28
C TRP A 487 8.68 23.10 2.15
N ILE A 488 7.95 23.28 1.07
CA ILE A 488 8.25 22.72 -0.23
C ILE A 488 8.38 23.88 -1.21
N ALA A 489 9.44 23.87 -2.00
CA ALA A 489 9.63 24.82 -3.08
C ALA A 489 10.04 24.07 -4.33
N GLY A 490 9.53 24.47 -5.48
CA GLY A 490 9.82 23.77 -6.72
C GLY A 490 9.61 24.62 -7.95
N ALA A 491 10.07 24.05 -9.06
CA ALA A 491 9.88 24.57 -10.39
C ALA A 491 9.31 23.44 -11.27
N TYR A 492 8.41 23.82 -12.16
CA TYR A 492 7.82 22.93 -13.15
C TYR A 492 7.96 23.56 -14.53
N TYR A 493 8.45 22.77 -15.48
CA TYR A 493 8.57 23.09 -16.88
C TYR A 493 7.74 22.11 -17.70
N ASP A 494 7.04 22.63 -18.69
CA ASP A 494 6.32 21.83 -19.69
C ASP A 494 6.57 22.38 -21.09
N GLN A 495 6.76 21.47 -22.04
CA GLN A 495 6.78 21.77 -23.46
C GLN A 495 5.93 20.75 -24.20
N SER A 496 4.96 21.22 -24.99
CA SER A 496 4.14 20.35 -25.82
C SER A 496 4.01 20.85 -27.27
N SER A 497 3.77 19.92 -28.18
CA SER A 497 3.42 20.14 -29.58
C SER A 497 2.19 19.30 -29.93
N TYR A 498 1.21 19.90 -30.59
CA TYR A 498 0.00 19.25 -31.06
C TYR A 498 -0.25 19.63 -32.51
N ASP A 499 -0.23 18.64 -33.40
CA ASP A 499 -0.54 18.78 -34.82
C ASP A 499 -1.87 18.04 -35.09
N PHE A 500 -2.84 18.71 -35.70
CA PHE A 500 -4.15 18.18 -36.05
C PHE A 500 -4.52 18.55 -37.48
N VAL A 501 -4.74 17.53 -38.30
CA VAL A 501 -5.05 17.69 -39.73
C VAL A 501 -6.36 16.95 -40.04
N PRO A 502 -7.52 17.60 -39.92
CA PRO A 502 -8.77 17.07 -40.43
C PRO A 502 -8.91 17.42 -41.92
N VAL A 503 -9.20 16.39 -42.71
CA VAL A 503 -9.61 16.51 -44.11
C VAL A 503 -11.02 15.99 -44.23
N SER A 504 -11.92 16.76 -44.80
CA SER A 504 -13.25 16.27 -45.14
C SER A 504 -13.63 16.69 -46.55
N ARG A 505 -14.14 15.74 -47.34
CA ARG A 505 -14.76 16.00 -48.65
C ARG A 505 -16.21 15.60 -48.58
N TYR A 506 -17.07 16.52 -49.02
CA TYR A 506 -18.51 16.35 -49.07
C TYR A 506 -19.00 16.77 -50.46
N ASP A 507 -19.77 15.91 -51.11
CA ASP A 507 -20.60 16.29 -52.25
C ASP A 507 -21.97 16.68 -51.73
N LEU A 508 -22.26 17.98 -51.72
CA LEU A 508 -23.54 18.50 -51.25
C LEU A 508 -24.51 18.57 -52.43
N PHE A 509 -25.61 17.81 -52.34
CA PHE A 509 -26.80 17.92 -53.19
C PHE A 509 -26.60 17.66 -54.69
N GLY A 510 -26.21 16.43 -55.07
CA GLY A 510 -26.56 15.90 -56.40
C GLY A 510 -26.04 16.65 -57.64
N GLY A 511 -24.90 17.36 -57.57
CA GLY A 511 -24.07 17.57 -58.77
C GLY A 511 -23.72 18.99 -59.21
N ALA A 512 -23.45 19.95 -58.31
CA ALA A 512 -22.87 21.24 -58.75
C ALA A 512 -21.81 21.89 -57.85
N VAL A 513 -21.62 21.46 -56.60
CA VAL A 513 -20.58 22.03 -55.72
C VAL A 513 -19.90 20.94 -54.91
N ALA A 514 -18.76 20.45 -55.42
CA ALA A 514 -17.84 19.62 -54.65
C ALA A 514 -17.02 20.53 -53.72
N GLY A 515 -17.11 20.31 -52.41
CA GLY A 515 -16.37 21.06 -51.39
C GLY A 515 -15.32 20.20 -50.69
N GLN A 516 -14.10 20.71 -50.54
CA GLN A 516 -13.09 20.14 -49.65
C GLN A 516 -12.81 21.11 -48.51
N MET A 517 -12.89 20.62 -47.27
CA MET A 517 -12.39 21.30 -46.09
C MET A 517 -11.06 20.65 -45.70
N HIS A 518 -10.01 21.47 -45.62
CA HIS A 518 -8.68 21.07 -45.16
C HIS A 518 -8.24 22.08 -44.10
N ILE A 519 -8.06 21.61 -42.86
CA ILE A 519 -7.56 22.43 -41.77
C ILE A 519 -6.19 21.88 -41.40
N ASP A 520 -5.19 22.76 -41.32
CA ASP A 520 -3.89 22.44 -40.75
C ASP A 520 -3.75 23.23 -39.46
N PHE A 521 -3.82 22.54 -38.32
CA PHE A 521 -3.70 23.13 -37.01
C PHE A 521 -2.45 22.61 -36.32
N ALA A 522 -1.51 23.50 -36.02
CA ALA A 522 -0.31 23.18 -35.25
C ALA A 522 -0.21 24.14 -34.06
N GLN A 523 -0.07 23.58 -32.86
CA GLN A 523 0.11 24.31 -31.61
C GLN A 523 1.40 23.88 -30.93
N ARG A 524 2.18 24.85 -30.46
CA ARG A 524 3.34 24.61 -29.57
C ARG A 524 3.14 25.41 -28.30
N ALA A 525 3.23 24.75 -27.14
CA ALA A 525 3.12 25.40 -25.85
C ALA A 525 4.39 25.18 -25.03
N ARG A 526 4.77 26.19 -24.26
CA ARG A 526 5.83 26.13 -23.25
C ARG A 526 5.31 26.80 -22.00
N SER A 527 5.37 26.12 -20.86
CA SER A 527 4.94 26.62 -19.57
C SER A 527 6.06 26.49 -18.56
N TRP A 528 6.21 27.53 -17.73
CA TRP A 528 7.12 27.55 -16.61
C TRP A 528 6.32 27.98 -15.39
N SER A 529 6.50 27.28 -14.28
CA SER A 529 5.93 27.70 -13.00
C SER A 529 6.94 27.47 -11.89
N VAL A 530 6.91 28.36 -10.91
CA VAL A 530 7.57 28.16 -9.63
C VAL A 530 6.48 28.13 -8.58
N PHE A 531 6.63 27.25 -7.60
CA PHE A 531 5.67 27.09 -6.53
C PHE A 531 6.38 26.93 -5.20
N GLY A 532 5.71 27.36 -4.15
CA GLY A 532 6.19 27.24 -2.80
C GLY A 532 5.01 27.12 -1.85
N GLN A 533 5.12 26.22 -0.88
CA GLN A 533 4.17 26.10 0.21
C GLN A 533 4.95 25.93 1.50
N GLY A 534 4.64 26.76 2.48
CA GLY A 534 5.19 26.67 3.83
C GLY A 534 4.09 26.31 4.83
N THR A 535 4.43 25.47 5.79
CA THR A 535 3.61 25.16 6.97
C THR A 535 4.38 25.65 8.18
N TYR A 536 3.79 26.59 8.91
CA TYR A 536 4.33 27.05 10.19
C TYR A 536 3.58 26.35 11.30
N HIS A 537 4.28 25.51 12.05
CA HIS A 537 3.72 24.78 13.18
C HIS A 537 3.72 25.69 14.41
N VAL A 538 2.56 26.27 14.73
CA VAL A 538 2.36 27.02 15.97
C VAL A 538 2.23 26.01 17.11
N MET A 539 3.34 25.74 17.81
CA MET A 539 3.32 24.95 19.03
C MET A 539 3.09 25.90 20.22
N ASP A 540 2.10 25.62 21.06
CA ASP A 540 1.95 26.32 22.34
C ASP A 540 3.20 26.05 23.19
N THR A 541 3.86 27.12 23.60
CA THR A 541 5.08 27.12 24.42
C THR A 541 4.87 26.68 25.86
#